data_AF-E7C1Y8-F1
#
_entry.id   AF-E7C1Y8-F1
#
_cell.length_a   1.000
_cell.length_b   1.000
_cell.length_c   1.000
_cell.angle_alpha   90.00
_cell.angle_beta   90.00
_cell.angle_gamma   90.00
#
_symmetry.space_group_name_H-M   'P 1'
#
loop_
_entity.id
_entity.type
_entity.pdbx_description
1 polymer ?
#
loop_
_entity_poly.entity_id
_entity_poly.type
_entity_poly.pdbx_seq_one_letter_code
_entity_poly.pdbx_strand_id
1 'polypeptide(L)'
;MHSTFSYATYLIIFLISLIVSIGCSSNKEVIEQPEQQYYELAQRRMNAKNYFAAIQSLEMIETRYPFGRFAEQAQAELIYANYMMGDDEAAHSAAEKFIRLHPRHPNIDYAYFMRGLASYTRDNSFFARVFKNSLARRDISGAKQSFNELSEFLTRFSQSQYAPYANQRLIFLRNIIAKHELAAAEYYVKREAYIASLRRAKYVIENIPNSSENLKALEIMKKSYLELGYLDLAEEVEETMRINETAKQNISDNYLSEIPKPN
;
A
#
# COMPACT_ATOMS: atom_id res chain seq x y z
N MET A 1 -49.58 20.22 -46.62
CA MET A 1 -49.84 21.66 -46.42
C MET A 1 -49.72 21.99 -44.94
N HIS A 2 -48.63 22.68 -44.64
CA HIS A 2 -48.27 23.47 -43.45
C HIS A 2 -48.73 23.01 -42.04
N SER A 3 -47.75 22.38 -41.40
CA SER A 3 -47.44 22.34 -39.97
C SER A 3 -47.98 23.52 -39.14
N THR A 4 -49.00 23.27 -38.34
CA THR A 4 -49.31 24.05 -37.13
C THR A 4 -48.49 23.49 -35.96
N PHE A 5 -47.16 23.49 -36.09
CA PHE A 5 -46.31 23.34 -34.92
C PHE A 5 -46.52 24.59 -34.06
N SER A 6 -47.30 24.41 -33.01
CA SER A 6 -47.89 25.47 -32.19
C SER A 6 -46.82 26.41 -31.66
N TYR A 7 -47.05 27.72 -31.78
CA TYR A 7 -46.22 28.75 -31.16
C TYR A 7 -45.99 28.49 -29.65
N ALA A 8 -46.90 27.76 -29.01
CA ALA A 8 -46.77 27.30 -27.63
C ALA A 8 -45.54 26.40 -27.40
N THR A 9 -45.20 25.51 -28.32
CA THR A 9 -44.06 24.60 -28.16
C THR A 9 -42.73 25.35 -28.27
N TYR A 10 -42.63 26.32 -29.18
CA TYR A 10 -41.45 27.19 -29.29
C TYR A 10 -41.30 28.12 -28.10
N LEU A 11 -42.42 28.63 -27.55
CA LEU A 11 -42.42 29.48 -26.37
C LEU A 11 -41.97 28.72 -25.11
N ILE A 12 -42.37 27.44 -24.98
CA ILE A 12 -41.90 26.56 -23.89
C ILE A 12 -40.40 26.25 -24.02
N ILE A 13 -39.91 25.96 -25.23
CA ILE A 13 -38.47 25.69 -25.46
C ILE A 13 -37.64 26.95 -25.16
N PHE A 14 -38.13 28.13 -25.55
CA PHE A 14 -37.48 29.40 -25.24
C PHE A 14 -37.45 29.69 -23.73
N LEU A 15 -38.55 29.41 -23.01
CA LEU A 15 -38.62 29.60 -21.56
C LEU A 15 -37.68 28.64 -20.81
N ILE A 16 -37.57 27.38 -21.25
CA ILE A 16 -36.65 26.39 -20.68
C ILE A 16 -35.19 26.80 -20.95
N SER A 17 -34.88 27.31 -22.14
CA SER A 17 -33.55 27.84 -22.46
C SER A 17 -33.18 29.07 -21.61
N LEU A 18 -34.16 29.90 -21.23
CA LEU A 18 -33.94 31.04 -20.35
C LEU A 18 -33.64 30.61 -18.90
N ILE A 19 -34.30 29.55 -18.42
CA ILE A 19 -34.10 29.00 -17.07
C ILE A 19 -32.71 28.35 -16.93
N VAL A 20 -32.21 27.70 -17.99
CA VAL A 20 -30.85 27.12 -18.03
C VAL A 20 -29.76 28.21 -18.06
N SER A 21 -30.11 29.44 -18.45
CA SER A 21 -29.18 30.57 -18.53
C SER A 21 -29.03 31.32 -17.19
N ILE A 22 -29.81 30.98 -16.16
CA ILE A 22 -29.60 31.47 -14.79
C ILE A 22 -28.56 30.56 -14.10
N GLY A 23 -27.40 30.43 -14.74
CA GLY A 23 -26.19 29.92 -14.14
C GLY A 23 -25.64 30.99 -13.22
N CYS A 24 -26.11 31.00 -11.97
CA CYS A 24 -25.65 31.94 -10.96
C CYS A 24 -24.18 31.62 -10.61
N SER A 25 -23.24 32.26 -11.30
CA SER A 25 -21.84 32.33 -10.89
C SER A 25 -21.77 33.21 -9.64
N SER A 26 -22.09 32.61 -8.49
CA SER A 26 -21.74 33.19 -7.20
C SER A 26 -20.23 33.04 -7.04
N ASN A 27 -19.48 34.00 -7.57
CA ASN A 27 -18.11 34.24 -7.14
C ASN A 27 -18.17 34.65 -5.67
N LYS A 28 -18.20 33.66 -4.77
CA LYS A 28 -17.92 33.89 -3.36
C LYS A 28 -16.51 34.43 -3.31
N GLU A 29 -16.39 35.71 -2.97
CA GLU A 29 -15.13 36.34 -2.63
C GLU A 29 -14.50 35.47 -1.53
N VAL A 30 -13.42 34.76 -1.87
CA VAL A 30 -12.71 33.93 -0.90
C VAL A 30 -11.95 34.89 -0.01
N ILE A 31 -12.58 35.31 1.09
CA ILE A 31 -11.94 36.14 2.12
C ILE A 31 -10.69 35.38 2.59
N GLU A 32 -9.52 35.97 2.31
CA GLU A 32 -8.25 35.39 2.72
C GLU A 32 -8.15 35.42 4.25
N GLN A 33 -7.96 34.24 4.84
CA GLN A 33 -7.84 34.08 6.29
C GLN A 33 -6.37 34.00 6.68
N PRO A 34 -5.97 34.50 7.86
CA PRO A 34 -4.62 34.29 8.39
C PRO A 34 -4.23 32.81 8.39
N GLU A 35 -2.97 32.50 8.11
CA GLU A 35 -2.41 31.14 8.06
C GLU A 35 -2.85 30.27 9.26
N GLN A 36 -2.74 30.83 10.47
CA GLN A 36 -3.14 30.15 11.71
C GLN A 36 -4.60 29.68 11.70
N GLN A 37 -5.52 30.44 11.10
CA GLN A 37 -6.93 30.05 11.04
C GLN A 37 -7.14 28.85 10.12
N TYR A 38 -6.43 28.77 8.99
CA TYR A 38 -6.46 27.59 8.13
C TYR A 38 -5.90 26.37 8.85
N TYR A 39 -4.81 26.54 9.59
CA TYR A 39 -4.19 25.45 10.35
C TYR A 39 -5.12 24.93 11.45
N GLU A 40 -5.66 25.82 12.29
CA GLU A 40 -6.62 25.43 13.34
C GLU A 40 -7.88 24.76 12.76
N LEU A 41 -8.34 25.23 11.60
CA LEU A 41 -9.47 24.63 10.91
C LEU A 41 -9.13 23.22 10.41
N ALA A 42 -7.95 23.01 9.84
CA ALA A 42 -7.46 21.70 9.43
C ALA A 42 -7.42 20.74 10.63
N GLN A 43 -6.84 21.17 11.76
CA GLN A 43 -6.77 20.38 13.00
C GLN A 43 -8.17 19.99 13.51
N ARG A 44 -9.12 20.93 13.57
CA ARG A 44 -10.50 20.63 13.96
C ARG A 44 -11.15 19.61 13.03
N ARG A 45 -10.93 19.71 11.71
CA ARG A 45 -11.47 18.79 10.71
C ARG A 45 -10.84 17.40 10.82
N MET A 46 -9.52 17.29 11.04
CA MET A 46 -8.84 16.02 11.31
C MET A 46 -9.35 15.36 12.59
N ASN A 47 -9.52 16.12 13.67
CA ASN A 47 -10.07 15.62 14.94
C ASN A 47 -11.51 15.10 14.78
N ALA A 48 -12.30 15.75 13.93
CA ALA A 48 -13.63 15.30 13.54
C ALA A 48 -13.64 14.13 12.52
N LYS A 49 -12.47 13.62 12.14
CA LYS A 49 -12.26 12.60 11.09
C LYS A 49 -12.78 13.00 9.71
N ASN A 50 -13.00 14.29 9.49
CA ASN A 50 -13.36 14.83 8.19
C ASN A 50 -12.07 15.14 7.40
N TYR A 51 -11.38 14.08 6.96
CA TYR A 51 -10.09 14.19 6.29
C TYR A 51 -10.18 14.92 4.96
N PHE A 52 -11.25 14.73 4.18
CA PHE A 52 -11.48 15.46 2.94
C PHE A 52 -11.45 16.98 3.16
N ALA A 53 -12.22 17.48 4.13
CA ALA A 53 -12.23 18.91 4.43
C ALA A 53 -10.90 19.36 5.06
N ALA A 54 -10.22 18.50 5.83
CA ALA A 54 -8.92 18.84 6.40
C ALA A 54 -7.87 19.06 5.31
N ILE A 55 -7.81 18.16 4.31
CA ILE A 55 -6.91 18.27 3.14
C ILE A 55 -7.10 19.63 2.46
N GLN A 56 -8.34 20.03 2.18
CA GLN A 56 -8.63 21.34 1.58
C GLN A 56 -8.09 22.51 2.42
N SER A 57 -8.14 22.42 3.75
CA SER A 57 -7.58 23.46 4.63
C SER A 57 -6.05 23.46 4.60
N LEU A 58 -5.41 22.30 4.55
CA LEU A 58 -3.96 22.16 4.50
C LEU A 58 -3.39 22.61 3.14
N GLU A 59 -4.04 22.28 2.03
CA GLU A 59 -3.66 22.73 0.67
C GLU A 59 -3.74 24.26 0.52
N MET A 60 -4.66 24.90 1.23
CA MET A 60 -4.74 26.36 1.27
C MET A 60 -3.53 26.98 1.95
N ILE A 61 -2.96 26.32 2.97
CA ILE A 61 -1.70 26.74 3.60
C ILE A 61 -0.56 26.60 2.59
N GLU A 62 -0.43 25.45 1.93
CA GLU A 62 0.63 25.23 0.92
C GLU A 62 0.58 26.28 -0.21
N THR A 63 -0.62 26.61 -0.67
CA THR A 63 -0.81 27.50 -1.83
C THR A 63 -0.62 28.96 -1.47
N ARG A 64 -1.12 29.40 -0.31
CA ARG A 64 -1.14 30.82 0.08
C ARG A 64 0.03 31.23 0.96
N TYR A 65 0.54 30.31 1.77
CA TYR A 65 1.60 30.54 2.75
C TYR A 65 2.73 29.52 2.58
N PRO A 66 3.38 29.40 1.40
CA PRO A 66 4.39 28.37 1.13
C PRO A 66 5.66 28.48 2.02
N PHE A 67 5.88 29.65 2.64
CA PHE A 67 6.97 29.90 3.59
C PHE A 67 6.43 30.31 4.98
N GLY A 68 5.15 30.03 5.23
CA GLY A 68 4.49 30.33 6.48
C GLY A 68 4.97 29.46 7.63
N ARG A 69 4.57 29.82 8.84
CA ARG A 69 5.00 29.14 10.07
C ARG A 69 4.54 27.67 10.11
N PHE A 70 3.41 27.37 9.48
CA PHE A 70 2.77 26.05 9.46
C PHE A 70 2.95 25.35 8.12
N ALA A 71 3.71 25.90 7.17
CA ALA A 71 3.85 25.34 5.83
C ALA A 71 4.41 23.90 5.84
N GLU A 72 5.54 23.68 6.52
CA GLU A 72 6.16 22.34 6.61
C GLU A 72 5.27 21.36 7.38
N GLN A 73 4.66 21.82 8.48
CA GLN A 73 3.74 21.00 9.27
C GLN A 73 2.50 20.61 8.46
N ALA A 74 1.93 21.53 7.67
CA ALA A 74 0.78 21.25 6.81
C ALA A 74 1.13 20.23 5.73
N GLN A 75 2.34 20.29 5.17
CA GLN A 75 2.85 19.30 4.22
C GLN A 75 2.99 17.92 4.83
N ALA A 76 3.52 17.81 6.05
CA ALA A 76 3.60 16.54 6.76
C ALA A 76 2.20 15.98 7.07
N GLU A 77 1.25 16.83 7.47
CA GLU A 77 -0.11 16.42 7.80
C GLU A 77 -0.96 16.05 6.58
N LEU A 78 -0.65 16.60 5.40
CA LEU A 78 -1.28 16.16 4.14
C LEU A 78 -1.01 14.67 3.88
N ILE A 79 0.17 14.16 4.24
CA ILE A 79 0.49 12.73 4.13
C ILE A 79 -0.49 11.90 4.96
N TYR A 80 -0.66 12.28 6.23
CA TYR A 80 -1.57 11.60 7.15
C TYR A 80 -3.03 11.71 6.68
N ALA A 81 -3.48 12.92 6.34
CA ALA A 81 -4.86 13.18 6.00
C ALA A 81 -5.29 12.43 4.73
N ASN A 82 -4.44 12.40 3.69
CA ASN A 82 -4.69 11.62 2.48
C ASN A 82 -4.75 10.12 2.79
N TYR A 83 -3.80 9.61 3.56
CA TYR A 83 -3.78 8.18 3.94
C TYR A 83 -5.05 7.79 4.72
N MET A 84 -5.48 8.64 5.67
CA MET A 84 -6.69 8.39 6.46
C MET A 84 -7.98 8.57 5.67
N MET A 85 -7.97 9.39 4.61
CA MET A 85 -9.06 9.48 3.64
C MET A 85 -9.16 8.22 2.77
N GLY A 86 -8.09 7.42 2.70
CA GLY A 86 -7.98 6.25 1.83
C GLY A 86 -7.48 6.58 0.43
N ASP A 87 -6.88 7.76 0.24
CA ASP A 87 -6.21 8.15 -1.00
C ASP A 87 -4.71 7.92 -0.84
N ASP A 88 -4.32 6.66 -1.06
CA ASP A 88 -2.95 6.21 -0.88
C ASP A 88 -1.98 6.81 -1.90
N GLU A 89 -2.44 7.06 -3.13
CA GLU A 89 -1.63 7.67 -4.18
C GLU A 89 -1.30 9.13 -3.84
N ALA A 90 -2.30 9.88 -3.36
CA ALA A 90 -2.08 11.25 -2.86
C ALA A 90 -1.19 11.26 -1.62
N ALA A 91 -1.35 10.30 -0.70
CA ALA A 91 -0.50 10.18 0.49
C ALA A 91 0.96 9.87 0.12
N HIS A 92 1.18 8.94 -0.81
CA HIS A 92 2.51 8.60 -1.32
C HIS A 92 3.17 9.81 -1.98
N SER A 93 2.46 10.49 -2.88
CA SER A 93 2.94 11.68 -3.57
C SER A 93 3.27 12.82 -2.60
N ALA A 94 2.42 13.05 -1.59
CA ALA A 94 2.68 14.02 -0.54
C ALA A 94 3.96 13.67 0.27
N ALA A 95 4.17 12.39 0.56
CA ALA A 95 5.36 11.93 1.26
C ALA A 95 6.64 12.12 0.42
N GLU A 96 6.61 11.79 -0.87
CA GLU A 96 7.75 12.06 -1.78
C GLU A 96 8.06 13.55 -1.90
N LYS A 97 7.02 14.39 -2.01
CA LYS A 97 7.17 15.85 -2.03
C LYS A 97 7.82 16.33 -0.74
N PHE A 98 7.35 15.88 0.42
CA PHE A 98 7.91 16.25 1.72
C PHE A 98 9.38 15.83 1.84
N ILE A 99 9.72 14.60 1.46
CA ILE A 99 11.10 14.08 1.49
C ILE A 99 12.02 14.94 0.62
N ARG A 100 11.56 15.32 -0.57
CA ARG A 100 12.34 16.12 -1.53
C ARG A 100 12.54 17.56 -1.06
N LEU A 101 11.51 18.17 -0.47
CA LEU A 101 11.58 19.57 -0.02
C LEU A 101 12.29 19.72 1.33
N HIS A 102 12.13 18.75 2.23
CA HIS A 102 12.54 18.86 3.63
C HIS A 102 13.42 17.70 4.12
N PRO A 103 14.53 17.36 3.43
CA PRO A 103 15.34 16.18 3.75
C PRO A 103 16.02 16.21 5.14
N ARG A 104 16.05 17.39 5.79
CA ARG A 104 16.63 17.59 7.13
C ARG A 104 15.60 17.79 8.23
N HIS A 105 14.30 17.63 7.91
CA HIS A 105 13.24 17.82 8.89
C HIS A 105 13.33 16.78 10.03
N PRO A 106 13.06 17.14 11.30
CA PRO A 106 13.15 16.20 12.42
C PRO A 106 12.28 14.94 12.25
N ASN A 107 11.13 15.07 11.59
CA ASN A 107 10.19 13.97 11.30
C ASN A 107 10.32 13.43 9.87
N ILE A 108 11.51 13.51 9.25
CA ILE A 108 11.72 12.97 7.90
C ILE A 108 11.49 11.46 7.84
N ASP A 109 11.79 10.75 8.94
CA ASP A 109 11.58 9.32 9.10
C ASP A 109 10.10 8.92 8.96
N TYR A 110 9.18 9.74 9.50
CA TYR A 110 7.74 9.59 9.32
C TYR A 110 7.34 9.62 7.85
N ALA A 111 7.87 10.55 7.06
CA ALA A 111 7.54 10.65 5.64
C ALA A 111 8.04 9.42 4.85
N TYR A 112 9.24 8.93 5.12
CA TYR A 112 9.74 7.69 4.52
C TYR A 112 8.89 6.48 4.90
N PHE A 113 8.48 6.38 6.17
CA PHE A 113 7.59 5.33 6.64
C PHE A 113 6.24 5.37 5.92
N MET A 114 5.61 6.55 5.85
CA MET A 114 4.30 6.73 5.22
C MET A 114 4.34 6.51 3.71
N ARG A 115 5.41 6.92 3.01
CA ARG A 115 5.63 6.61 1.59
C ARG A 115 5.54 5.10 1.37
N GLY A 116 6.33 4.34 2.12
CA GLY A 116 6.32 2.88 2.05
C GLY A 116 4.97 2.26 2.43
N LEU A 117 4.28 2.82 3.43
CA LEU A 117 2.97 2.32 3.85
C LEU A 117 1.88 2.56 2.80
N ALA A 118 1.87 3.74 2.18
CA ALA A 118 0.90 4.16 1.17
C ALA A 118 1.10 3.45 -0.18
N SER A 119 2.32 3.02 -0.52
CA SER A 119 2.59 2.24 -1.74
C SER A 119 1.81 0.93 -1.86
N TYR A 120 1.30 0.42 -0.74
CA TYR A 120 0.39 -0.73 -0.77
C TYR A 120 -0.54 -0.69 0.43
N THR A 121 -1.74 -0.20 0.21
CA THR A 121 -2.84 -0.40 1.16
C THR A 121 -3.66 -1.58 0.70
N ARG A 122 -3.90 -2.50 1.64
CA ARG A 122 -4.75 -3.66 1.35
C ARG A 122 -6.12 -3.11 0.98
N ASP A 123 -6.63 -3.50 -0.19
CA ASP A 123 -8.02 -3.35 -0.58
C ASP A 123 -8.92 -3.54 0.66
N ASN A 124 -9.38 -2.42 1.22
CA ASN A 124 -10.28 -2.43 2.38
C ASN A 124 -11.71 -2.78 1.95
N SER A 125 -11.90 -2.98 0.64
CA SER A 125 -13.12 -3.52 0.06
C SER A 125 -13.51 -4.81 0.77
N PHE A 126 -14.75 -4.83 1.26
CA PHE A 126 -15.45 -5.98 1.83
C PHE A 126 -15.25 -7.27 0.99
N PHE A 127 -15.13 -7.12 -0.33
CA PHE A 127 -14.86 -8.20 -1.29
C PHE A 127 -13.50 -8.89 -1.12
N ALA A 128 -12.43 -8.18 -0.75
CA ALA A 128 -11.11 -8.80 -0.53
C ALA A 128 -11.09 -9.74 0.68
N ARG A 129 -12.02 -9.55 1.63
CA ARG A 129 -12.17 -10.40 2.82
C ARG A 129 -12.93 -11.71 2.51
N VAL A 130 -13.84 -11.67 1.53
CA VAL A 130 -14.64 -12.82 1.07
C VAL A 130 -13.83 -13.70 0.12
N PHE A 131 -13.02 -13.11 -0.76
CA PHE A 131 -12.22 -13.85 -1.75
C PHE A 131 -10.74 -13.95 -1.34
N LYS A 132 -10.44 -14.67 -0.25
CA LYS A 132 -9.05 -14.92 0.22
C LYS A 132 -8.12 -15.50 -0.88
N ASN A 133 -8.68 -16.25 -1.83
CA ASN A 133 -7.92 -16.89 -2.91
C ASN A 133 -7.62 -15.96 -4.11
N SER A 134 -8.13 -14.73 -4.12
CA SER A 134 -7.94 -13.78 -5.23
C SER A 134 -6.69 -12.90 -5.08
N LEU A 135 -6.16 -12.70 -3.87
CA LEU A 135 -5.13 -11.69 -3.63
C LEU A 135 -3.78 -12.08 -4.27
N ALA A 136 -3.43 -13.37 -4.25
CA ALA A 136 -2.20 -13.89 -4.85
C ALA A 136 -2.25 -13.99 -6.39
N ARG A 137 -3.36 -13.60 -7.04
CA ARG A 137 -3.53 -13.58 -8.50
C ARG A 137 -3.69 -12.17 -9.09
N ARG A 138 -3.70 -11.14 -8.24
CA ARG A 138 -3.80 -9.73 -8.63
C ARG A 138 -2.42 -9.13 -8.82
N ASP A 139 -2.37 -7.94 -9.42
CA ASP A 139 -1.14 -7.17 -9.51
C ASP A 139 -0.55 -6.92 -8.10
N ILE A 140 0.73 -7.26 -7.94
CA ILE A 140 1.51 -7.10 -6.70
C ILE A 140 2.58 -6.02 -6.83
N SER A 141 2.55 -5.22 -7.90
CA SER A 141 3.47 -4.10 -8.13
C SER A 141 3.57 -3.18 -6.91
N GLY A 142 2.43 -2.72 -6.38
CA GLY A 142 2.38 -1.90 -5.16
C GLY A 142 2.98 -2.61 -3.94
N ALA A 143 2.71 -3.91 -3.75
CA ALA A 143 3.31 -4.67 -2.63
C ALA A 143 4.84 -4.75 -2.73
N LYS A 144 5.39 -4.94 -3.95
CA LYS A 144 6.84 -4.91 -4.19
C LYS A 144 7.42 -3.51 -3.95
N GLN A 145 6.75 -2.46 -4.40
CA GLN A 145 7.15 -1.07 -4.17
C GLN A 145 7.17 -0.75 -2.68
N SER A 146 6.09 -1.04 -1.96
CA SER A 146 5.97 -0.87 -0.52
C SER A 146 7.06 -1.63 0.24
N PHE A 147 7.36 -2.87 -0.17
CA PHE A 147 8.44 -3.65 0.42
C PHE A 147 9.80 -2.95 0.27
N ASN A 148 10.11 -2.45 -0.93
CA ASN A 148 11.36 -1.75 -1.20
C ASN A 148 11.48 -0.44 -0.41
N GLU A 149 10.43 0.37 -0.39
CA GLU A 149 10.42 1.66 0.30
C GLU A 149 10.48 1.52 1.82
N LEU A 150 9.79 0.54 2.40
CA LEU A 150 9.89 0.24 3.84
C LEU A 150 11.26 -0.37 4.20
N SER A 151 11.88 -1.12 3.30
CA SER A 151 13.25 -1.62 3.48
C SER A 151 14.27 -0.48 3.45
N GLU A 152 14.09 0.50 2.55
CA GLU A 152 14.87 1.73 2.54
C GLU A 152 14.70 2.50 3.85
N PHE A 153 13.44 2.67 4.31
CA PHE A 153 13.14 3.32 5.58
C PHE A 153 13.88 2.68 6.76
N LEU A 154 13.83 1.35 6.89
CA LEU A 154 14.54 0.64 7.97
C LEU A 154 16.06 0.72 7.85
N THR A 155 16.59 0.78 6.63
CA THR A 155 18.02 0.94 6.39
C THR A 155 18.51 2.32 6.82
N ARG A 156 17.72 3.37 6.55
CA ARG A 156 18.07 4.75 6.88
C ARG A 156 17.76 5.13 8.33
N PHE A 157 16.64 4.64 8.87
CA PHE A 157 16.06 5.08 10.13
C PHE A 157 15.77 3.88 11.06
N SER A 158 16.78 3.04 11.28
CA SER A 158 16.66 1.82 12.09
C SER A 158 16.22 2.07 13.54
N GLN A 159 16.49 3.27 14.08
CA GLN A 159 16.11 3.70 15.43
C GLN A 159 14.80 4.51 15.49
N SER A 160 14.10 4.67 14.36
CA SER A 160 12.82 5.37 14.34
C SER A 160 11.78 4.66 15.20
N GLN A 161 10.90 5.44 15.83
CA GLN A 161 9.73 4.91 16.54
C GLN A 161 8.80 4.07 15.64
N TYR A 162 8.86 4.27 14.31
CA TYR A 162 8.04 3.53 13.35
C TYR A 162 8.69 2.21 12.90
N ALA A 163 9.95 1.94 13.25
CA ALA A 163 10.69 0.76 12.83
C ALA A 163 10.00 -0.59 13.19
N PRO A 164 9.42 -0.77 14.39
CA PRO A 164 8.70 -2.01 14.70
C PRO A 164 7.49 -2.25 13.79
N TYR A 165 6.74 -1.20 13.45
CA TYR A 165 5.58 -1.27 12.57
C TYR A 165 5.98 -1.57 11.11
N ALA A 166 7.05 -0.94 10.63
CA ALA A 166 7.61 -1.22 9.31
C ALA A 166 8.08 -2.67 9.20
N ASN A 167 8.76 -3.21 10.22
CA ASN A 167 9.18 -4.61 10.25
C ASN A 167 7.99 -5.58 10.15
N GLN A 168 6.92 -5.35 10.92
CA GLN A 168 5.71 -6.17 10.83
C GLN A 168 5.08 -6.10 9.43
N ARG A 169 5.05 -4.90 8.84
CA ARG A 169 4.55 -4.70 7.47
C ARG A 169 5.41 -5.42 6.43
N LEU A 170 6.73 -5.40 6.56
CA LEU A 170 7.64 -6.13 5.67
C LEU A 170 7.41 -7.65 5.74
N ILE A 171 7.19 -8.23 6.93
CA ILE A 171 6.86 -9.65 7.06
C ILE A 171 5.58 -9.99 6.30
N PHE A 172 4.55 -9.15 6.42
CA PHE A 172 3.30 -9.32 5.69
C PHE A 172 3.49 -9.23 4.17
N LEU A 173 4.18 -8.20 3.70
CA LEU A 173 4.48 -7.99 2.27
C LEU A 173 5.30 -9.13 1.69
N ARG A 174 6.35 -9.56 2.41
CA ARG A 174 7.19 -10.71 2.07
C ARG A 174 6.35 -11.95 1.78
N ASN A 175 5.43 -12.28 2.68
CA ASN A 175 4.57 -13.45 2.53
C ASN A 175 3.56 -13.29 1.39
N ILE A 176 3.04 -12.10 1.13
CA ILE A 176 2.15 -11.86 -0.02
C ILE A 176 2.89 -12.07 -1.34
N ILE A 177 4.09 -11.50 -1.47
CA ILE A 177 4.89 -11.61 -2.70
C ILE A 177 5.26 -13.08 -2.93
N ALA A 178 5.70 -13.79 -1.88
CA ALA A 178 6.00 -15.22 -1.98
C ALA A 178 4.77 -16.04 -2.40
N LYS A 179 3.61 -15.82 -1.78
CA LYS A 179 2.36 -16.51 -2.13
C LYS A 179 1.95 -16.30 -3.59
N HIS A 180 2.12 -15.08 -4.12
CA HIS A 180 1.82 -14.78 -5.51
C HIS A 180 2.75 -15.57 -6.47
N GLU A 181 4.06 -15.56 -6.21
CA GLU A 181 5.01 -16.31 -7.03
C GLU A 181 4.75 -17.83 -6.97
N LEU A 182 4.41 -18.38 -5.80
CA LEU A 182 4.08 -19.80 -5.66
C LEU A 182 2.73 -20.17 -6.26
N ALA A 183 1.74 -19.28 -6.24
CA ALA A 183 0.48 -19.51 -6.96
C ALA A 183 0.71 -19.61 -8.48
N ALA A 184 1.61 -18.78 -9.03
CA ALA A 184 2.06 -18.91 -10.41
C ALA A 184 2.85 -20.21 -10.64
N ALA A 185 3.72 -20.58 -9.70
CA ALA A 185 4.49 -21.83 -9.77
C ALA A 185 3.57 -23.07 -9.82
N GLU A 186 2.57 -23.15 -8.93
CA GLU A 186 1.57 -24.23 -8.91
C GLU A 186 0.76 -24.30 -10.21
N TYR A 187 0.41 -23.15 -10.77
CA TYR A 187 -0.28 -23.08 -12.05
C TYR A 187 0.58 -23.68 -13.19
N TYR A 188 1.89 -23.43 -13.18
CA TYR A 188 2.81 -24.04 -14.13
C TYR A 188 2.99 -25.55 -13.89
N VAL A 189 3.04 -26.02 -12.63
CA VAL A 189 3.06 -27.47 -12.33
C VAL A 189 1.84 -28.16 -12.93
N LYS A 190 0.64 -27.59 -12.78
CA LYS A 190 -0.62 -28.16 -13.31
C LYS A 190 -0.65 -28.27 -14.84
N ARG A 191 0.29 -27.60 -15.53
CA ARG A 191 0.43 -27.60 -16.99
C ARG A 191 1.72 -28.27 -17.45
N GLU A 192 2.38 -29.00 -16.55
CA GLU A 192 3.63 -29.72 -16.83
C GLU A 192 4.76 -28.79 -17.32
N ALA A 193 4.64 -27.49 -17.04
CA ALA A 193 5.61 -26.46 -17.38
C ALA A 193 6.66 -26.34 -16.27
N TYR A 194 7.38 -27.43 -15.99
CA TYR A 194 8.23 -27.57 -14.81
C TYR A 194 9.39 -26.57 -14.74
N ILE A 195 9.99 -26.19 -15.87
CA ILE A 195 11.03 -25.14 -15.90
C ILE A 195 10.47 -23.79 -15.44
N ALA A 196 9.26 -23.43 -15.89
CA ALA A 196 8.61 -22.18 -15.51
C ALA A 196 8.21 -22.19 -14.04
N SER A 197 7.72 -23.34 -13.54
CA SER A 197 7.41 -23.53 -12.12
C SER A 197 8.66 -23.41 -11.24
N LEU A 198 9.72 -24.12 -11.60
CA LEU A 198 11.01 -24.10 -10.91
C LEU A 198 11.57 -22.69 -10.81
N ARG A 199 11.53 -21.91 -11.90
CA ARG A 199 11.98 -20.51 -11.90
C ARG A 199 11.22 -19.65 -10.88
N ARG A 200 9.90 -19.84 -10.76
CA ARG A 200 9.06 -19.10 -9.82
C ARG A 200 9.34 -19.49 -8.37
N ALA A 201 9.47 -20.78 -8.09
CA ALA A 201 9.77 -21.28 -6.75
C ALA A 201 11.20 -20.88 -6.31
N LYS A 202 12.18 -21.00 -7.21
CA LYS A 202 13.57 -20.57 -6.97
C LYS A 202 13.66 -19.07 -6.66
N TYR A 203 12.90 -18.23 -7.37
CA TYR A 203 12.81 -16.80 -7.07
C TYR A 203 12.42 -16.52 -5.61
N VAL A 204 11.46 -17.28 -5.06
CA VAL A 204 11.04 -17.13 -3.65
C VAL A 204 12.18 -17.45 -2.69
N ILE A 205 12.92 -18.54 -2.93
CA ILE A 205 14.05 -18.93 -2.09
C ILE A 205 15.19 -17.91 -2.14
N GLU A 206 15.52 -17.41 -3.33
CA GLU A 206 16.68 -16.53 -3.53
C GLU A 206 16.40 -15.06 -3.14
N ASN A 207 15.19 -14.56 -3.41
CA ASN A 207 14.88 -13.13 -3.30
C ASN A 207 13.95 -12.80 -2.13
N ILE A 208 13.31 -13.81 -1.54
CA ILE A 208 12.34 -13.64 -0.46
C ILE A 208 12.69 -14.57 0.72
N PRO A 209 13.93 -14.51 1.24
CA PRO A 209 14.32 -15.35 2.37
C PRO A 209 13.47 -15.02 3.60
N ASN A 210 13.27 -16.01 4.48
CA ASN A 210 12.45 -15.91 5.69
C ASN A 210 10.94 -15.67 5.45
N SER A 211 10.42 -16.03 4.27
CA SER A 211 8.96 -16.10 4.08
C SER A 211 8.40 -17.35 4.75
N SER A 212 7.13 -17.29 5.19
CA SER A 212 6.41 -18.48 5.65
C SER A 212 6.20 -19.53 4.57
N GLU A 213 6.44 -19.15 3.31
CA GLU A 213 6.19 -19.96 2.13
C GLU A 213 7.45 -20.70 1.63
N ASN A 214 8.60 -20.54 2.29
CA ASN A 214 9.86 -21.14 1.84
C ASN A 214 9.77 -22.67 1.71
N LEU A 215 9.14 -23.35 2.67
CA LEU A 215 8.97 -24.80 2.61
C LEU A 215 8.17 -25.22 1.36
N LYS A 216 7.06 -24.53 1.10
CA LYS A 216 6.23 -24.76 -0.08
C LYS A 216 6.97 -24.50 -1.39
N ALA A 217 7.84 -23.49 -1.41
CA ALA A 217 8.72 -23.25 -2.55
C ALA A 217 9.67 -24.43 -2.78
N LEU A 218 10.30 -24.96 -1.73
CA LEU A 218 11.17 -26.15 -1.82
C LEU A 218 10.39 -27.38 -2.30
N GLU A 219 9.17 -27.62 -1.81
CA GLU A 219 8.31 -28.72 -2.29
C GLU A 219 8.05 -28.63 -3.79
N ILE A 220 7.73 -27.44 -4.30
CA ILE A 220 7.50 -27.19 -5.73
C ILE A 220 8.80 -27.37 -6.53
N MET A 221 9.95 -26.93 -5.99
CA MET A 221 11.26 -27.15 -6.60
C MET A 221 11.58 -28.64 -6.70
N LYS A 222 11.45 -29.39 -5.60
CA LYS A 222 11.67 -30.85 -5.55
C LYS A 222 10.80 -31.55 -6.60
N LYS A 223 9.50 -31.26 -6.61
CA LYS A 223 8.59 -31.84 -7.61
C LYS A 223 9.03 -31.51 -9.04
N SER A 224 9.37 -30.25 -9.31
CA SER A 224 9.78 -29.83 -10.65
C SER A 224 11.10 -30.51 -11.08
N TYR A 225 12.06 -30.70 -10.18
CA TYR A 225 13.30 -31.41 -10.47
C TYR A 225 13.07 -32.89 -10.76
N LEU A 226 12.22 -33.58 -9.98
CA LEU A 226 11.87 -34.98 -10.21
C LEU A 226 11.23 -35.18 -11.60
N GLU A 227 10.26 -34.33 -11.96
CA GLU A 227 9.56 -34.40 -13.24
C GLU A 227 10.46 -34.06 -14.44
N LEU A 228 11.53 -33.31 -14.22
CA LEU A 228 12.56 -33.01 -15.23
C LEU A 228 13.68 -34.06 -15.29
N GLY A 229 13.69 -35.04 -14.37
CA GLY A 229 14.74 -36.07 -14.29
C GLY A 229 16.03 -35.61 -13.60
N TYR A 230 16.03 -34.47 -12.91
CA TYR A 230 17.17 -33.94 -12.18
C TYR A 230 17.21 -34.47 -10.73
N LEU A 231 17.53 -35.76 -10.57
CA LEU A 231 17.44 -36.46 -9.28
C LEU A 231 18.38 -35.87 -8.22
N ASP A 232 19.63 -35.59 -8.57
CA ASP A 232 20.62 -35.02 -7.65
C ASP A 232 20.13 -33.69 -7.04
N LEU A 233 19.57 -32.81 -7.88
CA LEU A 233 19.00 -31.53 -7.42
C LEU A 233 17.73 -31.71 -6.58
N ALA A 234 16.94 -32.74 -6.84
CA ALA A 234 15.78 -33.05 -6.01
C ALA A 234 16.21 -33.53 -4.62
N GLU A 235 17.27 -34.33 -4.54
CA GLU A 235 17.86 -34.79 -3.28
C GLU A 235 18.47 -33.64 -2.47
N GLU A 236 19.20 -32.72 -3.11
CA GLU A 236 19.73 -31.51 -2.46
C GLU A 236 18.61 -30.64 -1.84
N VAL A 237 17.48 -30.49 -2.55
CA VAL A 237 16.32 -29.76 -2.04
C VAL A 237 15.68 -30.48 -0.86
N GLU A 238 15.56 -31.81 -0.92
CA GLU A 238 15.04 -32.63 0.18
C GLU A 238 15.91 -32.54 1.44
N GLU A 239 17.22 -32.59 1.29
CA GLU A 239 18.14 -32.41 2.42
C GLU A 239 18.00 -31.00 3.02
N THR A 240 17.85 -29.98 2.19
CA THR A 240 17.58 -28.61 2.66
C THR A 240 16.27 -28.52 3.45
N MET A 241 15.21 -29.21 3.01
CA MET A 241 13.94 -29.29 3.75
C MET A 241 14.14 -29.96 5.11
N ARG A 242 14.87 -31.09 5.17
CA ARG A 242 15.16 -31.83 6.40
C ARG A 242 15.94 -31.00 7.41
N ILE A 243 16.97 -30.29 6.96
CA ILE A 243 17.76 -29.37 7.80
C ILE A 243 16.85 -28.29 8.41
N ASN A 244 15.97 -27.70 7.61
CA ASN A 244 15.04 -26.67 8.07
C ASN A 244 14.01 -27.21 9.10
N GLU A 245 13.55 -28.45 8.95
CA GLU A 245 12.66 -29.10 9.92
C GLU A 245 13.36 -29.38 11.25
N THR A 246 14.57 -29.95 11.21
CA THR A 246 15.37 -30.19 12.42
C THR A 246 15.68 -28.89 13.15
N ALA A 247 16.02 -27.82 12.42
CA ALA A 247 16.25 -26.51 13.02
C ALA A 247 14.99 -25.97 13.74
N LYS A 248 13.80 -26.13 13.15
CA LYS A 248 12.53 -25.73 13.78
C LYS A 248 12.23 -26.53 15.05
N GLN A 249 12.47 -27.84 15.04
CA GLN A 249 12.27 -28.71 16.20
C GLN A 249 13.20 -28.31 17.37
N ASN A 250 14.48 -28.08 17.09
CA ASN A 250 15.43 -27.65 18.10
C ASN A 250 15.04 -26.31 18.74
N ILE A 251 14.51 -25.38 17.94
CA ILE A 251 13.99 -24.10 18.45
C ILE A 251 12.79 -24.35 19.36
N SER A 252 11.80 -25.15 18.94
CA SER A 252 10.63 -25.43 19.78
C SER A 252 11.00 -26.14 21.08
N ASP A 253 11.94 -27.08 21.05
CA ASP A 253 12.36 -27.84 22.22
C ASP A 253 13.09 -26.93 23.23
N ASN A 254 13.94 -26.02 22.75
CA ASN A 254 14.56 -25.00 23.61
C ASN A 254 13.51 -24.10 24.25
N TYR A 255 12.53 -23.60 23.48
CA TYR A 255 11.44 -22.79 24.02
C TYR A 255 10.63 -23.53 25.09
N LEU A 256 10.32 -24.81 24.89
CA LEU A 256 9.59 -25.62 25.87
C LEU A 256 10.43 -25.92 27.13
N SER A 257 11.76 -25.96 27.03
CA SER A 257 12.66 -26.16 28.16
C SER A 257 12.84 -24.91 29.04
N GLU A 258 12.61 -23.72 28.47
CA GLU A 258 12.70 -22.42 29.16
C GLU A 258 11.40 -22.01 29.86
N ILE A 259 10.27 -22.72 29.63
CA ILE A 259 9.03 -22.46 30.35
C ILE A 259 9.20 -22.93 31.80
N PRO A 260 9.14 -22.03 32.81
CA PRO A 260 9.22 -22.42 34.19
C PRO A 260 8.06 -23.37 34.51
N LYS A 261 8.39 -24.56 35.01
CA LYS A 261 7.39 -25.55 35.39
C LYS A 261 6.50 -24.95 36.48
N PRO A 262 5.16 -25.08 36.39
CA PRO A 262 4.29 -24.62 37.46
C PRO A 262 4.64 -25.37 38.75
N ASN A 263 4.89 -24.61 39.82
CA ASN A 263 5.02 -25.13 41.18
C ASN A 263 3.67 -25.65 41.69
#